data_AF-A0A3R7HWQ5-F1
#
_entry.id   AF-A0A3R7HWQ5-F1
#
_cell.length_a   1.000
_cell.length_b   1.000
_cell.length_c   1.000
_cell.angle_alpha   90.00
_cell.angle_beta   90.00
_cell.angle_gamma   90.00
#
_symmetry.space_group_name_H-M   'P 1'
#
loop_
_entity.id
_entity.type
_entity.pdbx_description
1 polymer ?
#
loop_
_entity_poly.entity_id
_entity_poly.type
_entity_poly.pdbx_seq_one_letter_code
_entity_poly.pdbx_strand_id
1 'polypeptide(L)'
;MSSVFPSVAYQLGIGGVGGFVLGYIIKKVSKLIAVLLGLFILFLLYLGVKGVISINYDALWKAIRDLLGFAGQAAGWLIGFVSLLPFMGSFIAGFLLGFKAG
;
A
#
# COMPACT_ATOMS: atom_id res chain seq x y z
N MET A 1 36.58 7.15 -11.79
CA MET A 1 35.53 6.92 -10.76
C MET A 1 34.56 8.12 -10.66
N SER A 2 34.13 8.72 -11.79
CA SER A 2 33.38 10.00 -11.82
C SER A 2 31.94 9.89 -12.35
N SER A 3 31.50 8.70 -12.77
CA SER A 3 30.15 8.46 -13.34
C SER A 3 29.13 7.86 -12.36
N VAL A 4 29.55 7.45 -11.16
CA VAL A 4 28.67 6.79 -10.17
C VAL A 4 27.88 7.81 -9.34
N PHE A 5 28.47 8.95 -8.99
CA PHE A 5 27.84 9.99 -8.16
C PHE A 5 26.61 10.66 -8.81
N PRO A 6 26.65 11.06 -10.11
CA PRO A 6 25.47 11.61 -10.77
C PRO A 6 24.32 10.59 -10.83
N SER A 7 24.66 9.32 -11.04
CA SER A 7 23.71 8.22 -11.20
C SER A 7 23.00 7.87 -9.89
N VAL A 8 23.73 7.85 -8.76
CA VAL A 8 23.13 7.61 -7.44
C VAL A 8 22.31 8.80 -6.98
N ALA A 9 22.81 10.04 -7.14
CA ALA A 9 22.03 11.24 -6.78
C ALA A 9 20.72 11.35 -7.58
N TYR A 10 20.74 10.99 -8.87
CA TYR A 10 19.56 10.93 -9.71
C TYR A 10 18.57 9.84 -9.27
N GLN A 11 19.06 8.63 -8.96
CA GLN A 11 18.24 7.54 -8.41
C GLN A 11 17.62 7.90 -7.06
N LEU A 12 18.36 8.59 -6.20
CA LEU A 12 17.86 9.08 -4.91
C LEU A 12 16.80 10.18 -5.08
N GLY A 13 17.00 11.09 -6.03
CA GLY A 13 16.05 12.17 -6.31
C GLY A 13 14.71 11.63 -6.85
N ILE A 14 14.76 10.75 -7.84
CA ILE A 14 13.55 10.16 -8.42
C ILE A 14 12.85 9.22 -7.44
N GLY A 15 13.62 8.40 -6.71
CA GLY A 15 13.07 7.53 -5.66
C GLY A 15 12.38 8.34 -4.57
N GLY A 16 13.06 9.35 -4.02
CA GLY A 16 12.53 10.21 -2.97
C GLY A 16 11.29 11.00 -3.38
N VAL A 17 11.32 11.68 -4.52
CA VAL A 17 10.16 12.45 -5.01
C VAL A 17 9.00 11.53 -5.38
N GLY A 18 9.29 10.42 -6.08
CA GLY A 18 8.28 9.42 -6.44
C GLY A 18 7.62 8.81 -5.21
N GLY A 19 8.43 8.43 -4.21
CA GLY A 19 7.97 7.94 -2.93
C GLY A 19 7.09 8.96 -2.22
N PHE A 20 7.51 10.23 -2.15
CA PHE A 20 6.77 11.30 -1.50
C PHE A 20 5.39 11.53 -2.12
N VAL A 21 5.31 11.63 -3.45
CA VAL A 21 4.04 11.82 -4.15
C VAL A 21 3.11 10.62 -3.91
N LEU A 22 3.61 9.40 -4.04
CA LEU A 22 2.84 8.18 -3.79
C LEU A 22 2.34 8.10 -2.34
N GLY A 23 3.21 8.35 -1.36
CA GLY A 23 2.85 8.33 0.05
C GLY A 23 1.76 9.34 0.40
N TYR A 24 1.83 10.54 -0.19
CA TYR A 24 0.82 11.59 0.00
C TYR A 24 -0.55 11.18 -0.56
N ILE A 25 -0.57 10.66 -1.79
CA ILE A 25 -1.81 10.20 -2.44
C ILE A 25 -2.41 9.05 -1.64
N ILE A 26 -1.59 8.07 -1.26
CA ILE A 26 -2.04 6.88 -0.54
C ILE A 26 -2.74 7.27 0.75
N LYS A 27 -2.18 8.15 1.59
CA LYS A 27 -2.86 8.53 2.83
C LYS A 27 -4.21 9.18 2.62
N LYS A 28 -4.32 10.04 1.60
CA LYS A 28 -5.58 10.73 1.28
C LYS A 28 -6.64 9.75 0.79
N VAL A 29 -6.25 8.80 -0.06
CA VAL A 29 -7.12 7.75 -0.58
C VAL A 29 -7.48 6.73 0.51
N SER A 30 -6.55 6.36 1.39
CA SER A 30 -6.77 5.44 2.50
C SER A 30 -7.87 5.91 3.44
N LYS A 31 -7.94 7.23 3.74
CA LYS A 31 -9.03 7.80 4.56
C LYS A 31 -10.39 7.56 3.93
N LEU A 32 -10.52 7.80 2.62
CA LEU A 32 -11.77 7.59 1.88
C LEU A 32 -12.16 6.11 1.84
N ILE A 33 -11.20 5.23 1.54
CA ILE A 33 -11.42 3.78 1.50
C ILE A 33 -11.82 3.24 2.87
N ALA A 34 -11.19 3.70 3.95
CA ALA A 34 -11.51 3.27 5.31
C ALA A 34 -12.95 3.61 5.69
N VAL A 35 -13.41 4.82 5.37
CA VAL A 35 -14.80 5.23 5.59
C VAL A 35 -15.76 4.39 4.75
N LEU A 36 -15.46 4.18 3.47
CA LEU A 36 -16.30 3.39 2.57
C LEU A 36 -16.40 1.93 3.02
N LEU A 37 -15.28 1.31 3.41
CA LEU A 37 -15.24 -0.05 3.95
C LEU A 37 -16.02 -0.17 5.27
N GLY A 38 -15.83 0.78 6.19
CA GLY A 38 -16.57 0.80 7.45
C GLY A 38 -18.07 0.89 7.23
N LEU A 39 -18.50 1.79 6.35
CA LEU A 39 -19.91 1.94 5.99
C LEU A 39 -20.46 0.68 5.30
N PHE A 40 -19.68 0.07 4.42
CA PHE A 40 -20.06 -1.17 3.74
C PHE A 40 -20.24 -2.34 4.71
N ILE A 41 -19.32 -2.51 5.67
CA ILE A 41 -19.42 -3.54 6.71
C ILE A 41 -20.65 -3.28 7.59
N LEU A 42 -20.89 -2.03 7.99
CA LEU A 42 -22.04 -1.67 8.80
C LEU A 42 -23.36 -1.95 8.07
N PHE A 43 -23.40 -1.66 6.76
CA PHE A 43 -24.53 -1.95 5.90
C PHE A 43 -24.79 -3.47 5.81
N LEU A 44 -23.75 -4.27 5.56
CA LEU A 44 -23.85 -5.74 5.54
C LEU A 44 -24.35 -6.29 6.89
N LEU A 45 -23.81 -5.79 8.01
CA LEU A 45 -24.24 -6.21 9.34
C LEU A 45 -25.71 -5.88 9.59
N TYR A 46 -26.17 -4.70 9.18
CA TYR A 46 -27.57 -4.31 9.27
C TYR A 46 -28.50 -5.26 8.50
N LEU A 47 -28.15 -5.58 7.25
CA LEU A 47 -28.92 -6.53 6.43
C LEU A 47 -28.88 -7.94 7.03
N GLY A 48 -27.75 -8.34 7.62
CA GLY A 48 -27.59 -9.62 8.30
C GLY A 48 -28.47 -9.74 9.54
N VAL A 49 -28.50 -8.72 10.41
CA VAL A 49 -29.36 -8.68 11.60
C VAL A 49 -30.85 -8.66 11.23
N LYS A 50 -31.20 -7.97 10.14
CA LYS A 50 -32.57 -7.98 9.57
C LYS A 50 -32.97 -9.33 8.95
N GLY A 51 -32.03 -10.27 8.78
CA GLY A 51 -32.27 -11.55 8.13
C GLY A 51 -32.46 -11.47 6.61
N VAL A 52 -32.12 -10.34 5.98
CA VAL A 52 -32.24 -10.15 4.52
C VAL A 52 -31.13 -10.91 3.79
N ILE A 53 -29.96 -11.03 4.42
CA ILE A 53 -28.79 -11.77 3.88
C ILE A 53 -28.21 -12.71 4.95
N SER A 54 -27.65 -13.84 4.51
CA SER A 54 -26.86 -14.72 5.36
C SER A 54 -25.37 -14.52 5.05
N ILE A 55 -24.57 -14.21 6.08
CA ILE A 55 -23.15 -13.93 5.93
C ILE A 55 -22.37 -15.21 6.21
N ASN A 56 -21.68 -15.74 5.19
CA ASN A 56 -20.76 -16.86 5.35
C ASN A 56 -19.39 -16.34 5.82
N TYR A 57 -19.12 -16.50 7.10
CA TYR A 57 -17.88 -16.03 7.71
C TYR A 57 -16.64 -16.80 7.23
N ASP A 58 -16.74 -18.10 6.93
CA ASP A 58 -15.62 -18.89 6.41
C ASP A 58 -15.18 -18.41 5.02
N ALA A 59 -16.15 -18.19 4.13
CA ALA A 59 -15.89 -17.64 2.80
C ALA A 59 -15.31 -16.22 2.88
N LEU A 60 -15.81 -15.39 3.81
CA LEU A 60 -15.28 -14.05 4.05
C LEU A 60 -13.82 -14.10 4.52
N TRP A 61 -13.51 -14.96 5.50
CA TRP A 61 -12.14 -15.15 5.99
C TRP A 61 -11.20 -15.67 4.90
N LYS A 62 -11.67 -16.60 4.06
CA LYS A 62 -10.90 -17.10 2.93
C LYS A 62 -10.59 -15.99 1.94
N ALA A 63 -11.58 -15.18 1.56
CA ALA A 63 -11.36 -14.03 0.69
C ALA A 63 -10.33 -13.06 1.28
N ILE A 64 -10.43 -12.71 2.58
CA ILE A 64 -9.44 -11.87 3.25
C ILE A 64 -8.03 -12.48 3.20
N ARG A 65 -7.90 -13.79 3.45
CA ARG A 65 -6.61 -14.49 3.37
C ARG A 65 -6.03 -14.49 1.96
N ASP A 66 -6.84 -14.70 0.93
CA ASP A 66 -6.39 -14.68 -0.46
C ASP A 66 -5.89 -13.28 -0.85
N LEU A 67 -6.60 -12.23 -0.42
CA LEU A 67 -6.20 -10.83 -0.59
C LEU A 67 -4.88 -10.51 0.12
N LEU A 68 -4.70 -10.97 1.36
CA LEU A 68 -3.44 -10.82 2.10
C LEU A 68 -2.30 -11.66 1.50
N GLY A 69 -2.63 -12.83 0.96
CA GLY A 69 -1.68 -13.71 0.27
C GLY A 69 -1.09 -13.04 -0.98
N PHE A 70 -1.91 -12.30 -1.74
CA PHE A 70 -1.44 -11.49 -2.87
C PHE A 70 -0.43 -10.41 -2.42
N ALA A 71 -0.68 -9.74 -1.30
CA ALA A 71 0.28 -8.79 -0.73
C ALA A 71 1.61 -9.46 -0.33
N GLY A 72 1.55 -10.68 0.21
CA GLY A 72 2.75 -11.49 0.49
C GLY A 72 3.53 -11.88 -0.77
N GLN A 73 2.84 -12.18 -1.87
CA GLN A 73 3.48 -12.52 -3.15
C GLN A 73 4.21 -11.30 -3.77
N ALA A 74 3.66 -10.10 -3.60
CA ALA A 74 4.33 -8.86 -3.99
C ALA A 74 5.69 -8.68 -3.28
N ALA A 75 5.83 -9.16 -2.04
CA ALA A 75 7.11 -9.12 -1.31
C ALA A 75 8.20 -9.97 -1.97
N GLY A 76 7.83 -11.06 -2.65
CA GLY A 76 8.78 -11.88 -3.43
C GLY A 76 9.38 -11.11 -4.62
N TRP A 77 8.60 -10.22 -5.24
CA TRP A 77 9.08 -9.37 -6.34
C TRP A 77 10.06 -8.30 -5.86
N LEU A 78 9.93 -7.85 -4.61
CA LEU A 78 10.85 -6.90 -3.97
C LEU A 78 12.27 -7.47 -3.79
N ILE A 79 12.43 -8.80 -3.73
CA ILE A 79 13.75 -9.45 -3.65
C ILE A 79 14.59 -9.15 -4.91
N GLY A 80 13.95 -9.01 -6.08
CA GLY A 80 14.61 -8.60 -7.32
C GLY A 80 15.08 -7.14 -7.33
N PHE A 81 14.57 -6.30 -6.41
CA PHE A 81 14.92 -4.88 -6.27
C PHE A 81 16.09 -4.63 -5.30
N VAL A 82 16.68 -5.67 -4.70
CA VAL A 82 17.85 -5.55 -3.80
C VAL A 82 19.05 -4.89 -4.50
N SER A 83 19.17 -5.02 -5.82
CA SER A 83 20.20 -4.32 -6.62
C SER A 83 19.97 -2.81 -6.75
N LEU A 84 18.80 -2.30 -6.35
CA LEU A 84 18.37 -0.89 -6.39
C LEU A 84 18.29 -0.27 -4.99
N LEU A 85 19.12 -0.75 -4.06
CA LEU A 85 19.18 -0.29 -2.66
C LEU A 85 19.16 1.25 -2.49
N PRO A 86 19.95 2.05 -3.24
CA PRO A 86 19.89 3.50 -3.13
C PRO A 86 18.50 4.05 -3.47
N PHE A 87 17.92 3.61 -4.58
CA PHE A 87 16.56 3.99 -4.99
C PHE A 87 15.52 3.57 -3.95
N MET A 88 15.52 2.32 -3.48
CA MET A 88 14.59 1.83 -2.46
C MET A 88 14.71 2.62 -1.15
N GLY A 89 15.93 2.90 -0.68
CA GLY A 89 16.15 3.67 0.53
C GLY A 89 15.57 5.08 0.44
N SER A 90 15.84 5.77 -0.68
CA SER A 90 15.24 7.10 -0.92
C SER A 90 13.73 7.05 -1.11
N PHE A 91 13.22 6.03 -1.79
CA PHE A 91 11.79 5.86 -2.03
C PHE A 91 11.02 5.61 -0.75
N ILE A 92 11.51 4.73 0.13
CA ILE A 92 10.88 4.48 1.43
C ILE A 92 10.94 5.75 2.28
N ALA A 93 12.08 6.43 2.33
CA ALA A 93 12.20 7.69 3.08
C ALA A 93 11.23 8.76 2.56
N GLY A 94 11.20 8.97 1.23
CA GLY A 94 10.28 9.88 0.57
C GLY A 94 8.82 9.49 0.82
N PHE A 95 8.49 8.21 0.70
CA PHE A 95 7.17 7.64 0.96
C PHE A 95 6.69 7.91 2.37
N LEU A 96 7.50 7.64 3.39
CA LEU A 96 7.14 7.88 4.78
C LEU A 96 6.91 9.37 5.03
N LEU A 97 7.71 10.25 4.45
CA LEU A 97 7.52 11.70 4.55
C LEU A 97 6.25 12.16 3.84
N GLY A 98 5.98 11.67 2.63
CA GLY A 98 4.75 11.97 1.89
C GLY A 98 3.51 11.45 2.60
N PHE A 99 3.58 10.24 3.14
CA PHE A 99 2.55 9.66 3.97
C PHE A 99 2.40 10.42 5.30
N LYS A 100 3.44 11.01 5.87
CA LYS A 100 3.25 11.88 7.03
C LYS A 100 2.53 13.18 6.65
N ALA A 101 2.82 13.72 5.47
CA ALA A 101 2.28 15.00 4.97
C ALA A 101 0.82 14.93 4.45
N GLY A 102 0.33 13.77 4.00
CA GLY A 102 -1.10 13.57 3.63
C GLY A 102 -2.04 13.34 4.82
#